data_AF-A0A5C1A6F6-F1
#
_entry.id   AF-A0A5C1A6F6-F1
#
_cell.length_a   1.000
_cell.length_b   1.000
_cell.length_c   1.000
_cell.angle_alpha   90.00
_cell.angle_beta   90.00
_cell.angle_gamma   90.00
#
_symmetry.space_group_name_H-M   'P 1'
#
loop_
_entity.id
_entity.type
_entity.pdbx_description
1 polymer ?
#
loop_
_entity_poly.entity_id
_entity_poly.type
_entity_poly.pdbx_seq_one_letter_code
_entity_poly.pdbx_strand_id
1 'polypeptide(L)'
;MSPADEWAISGDPQRLLALLGNQLDVTGARIFAAGYFRHGHETDTQFPAAALAWLDEYERLALQRAKEPAWEKLRQRTPRGQTYQVHVLAAYFRPESTAVNLPYTLPTLFQGRGLAAARKATGPPPADVQPGHEWHQRFQAAYFAAIRPAAELLRCAFRNPHCDVPFEDRWRTETAAGLARTMFDARDFSGMPILADALQDAGCENDDVLNHCRADTAHARGCWVVDWVLNQRQ
;
A
#
# COMPACT_ATOMS: atom_id res chain seq x y z
N MET A 1 -20.83 2.37 -14.08
CA MET A 1 -19.74 1.61 -13.47
C MET A 1 -20.09 1.42 -12.01
N SER A 2 -20.11 0.19 -11.51
CA SER A 2 -20.39 -0.05 -10.08
C SER A 2 -19.18 0.33 -9.22
N PRO A 3 -19.34 0.55 -7.90
CA PRO A 3 -18.21 0.74 -6.99
C PRO A 3 -17.21 -0.42 -7.01
N ALA A 4 -17.68 -1.65 -7.22
CA ALA A 4 -16.83 -2.83 -7.37
C ALA A 4 -16.00 -2.80 -8.67
N ASP A 5 -16.61 -2.41 -9.78
CA ASP A 5 -15.89 -2.23 -11.05
C ASP A 5 -14.86 -1.10 -10.95
N GLU A 6 -15.23 0.01 -10.30
CA GLU A 6 -14.34 1.15 -10.10
C GLU A 6 -13.14 0.76 -9.23
N TRP A 7 -13.36 -0.02 -8.19
CA TRP A 7 -12.28 -0.61 -7.38
C TRP A 7 -11.32 -1.41 -8.25
N ALA A 8 -11.83 -2.27 -9.13
CA ALA A 8 -11.01 -3.13 -9.98
C ALA A 8 -10.15 -2.35 -10.98
N ILE A 9 -10.68 -1.28 -11.59
CA ILE A 9 -10.01 -0.62 -12.73
C ILE A 9 -9.31 0.70 -12.43
N SER A 10 -9.63 1.37 -11.31
CA SER A 10 -9.11 2.72 -11.04
C SER A 10 -7.59 2.76 -10.88
N GLY A 11 -6.87 3.49 -11.74
CA GLY A 11 -5.45 3.79 -11.54
C GLY A 11 -5.20 4.89 -10.49
N ASP A 12 -6.26 5.51 -9.96
CA ASP A 12 -6.18 6.63 -9.03
C ASP A 12 -6.35 6.15 -7.58
N PRO A 13 -5.29 6.17 -6.76
CA PRO A 13 -5.37 5.76 -5.36
C PRO A 13 -6.29 6.66 -4.52
N GLN A 14 -6.55 7.92 -4.90
CA GLN A 14 -7.49 8.77 -4.18
C GLN A 14 -8.93 8.26 -4.31
N ARG A 15 -9.30 7.77 -5.51
CA ARG A 15 -10.60 7.13 -5.72
C ARG A 15 -10.73 5.85 -4.92
N LEU A 16 -9.67 5.03 -4.86
CA LEU A 16 -9.67 3.81 -4.05
C LEU A 16 -9.83 4.12 -2.56
N LEU A 17 -9.14 5.13 -2.03
CA LEU A 17 -9.34 5.58 -0.65
C LEU A 17 -10.79 6.03 -0.38
N ALA A 18 -11.41 6.73 -1.34
CA ALA A 18 -12.81 7.14 -1.22
C ALA A 18 -13.77 5.93 -1.19
N LEU A 19 -13.48 4.89 -1.98
CA LEU A 19 -14.25 3.63 -2.01
C LEU A 19 -14.08 2.82 -0.72
N LEU A 20 -12.89 2.84 -0.08
CA LEU A 20 -12.69 2.17 1.21
C LEU A 20 -13.55 2.78 2.32
N GLY A 21 -13.70 4.10 2.35
CA GLY A 21 -14.49 4.81 3.35
C GLY A 21 -14.15 4.35 4.78
N ASN A 22 -15.16 3.81 5.48
CA ASN A 22 -15.02 3.35 6.87
C ASN A 22 -14.25 2.03 7.03
N GLN A 23 -13.95 1.30 5.94
CA GLN A 23 -13.12 0.09 5.98
C GLN A 23 -11.61 0.40 6.06
N LEU A 24 -11.21 1.67 5.92
CA LEU A 24 -9.84 2.11 6.15
C LEU A 24 -9.52 2.12 7.65
N ASP A 25 -9.07 0.99 8.16
CA ASP A 25 -8.63 0.87 9.55
C ASP A 25 -7.21 1.46 9.74
N VAL A 26 -6.92 1.96 10.95
CA VAL A 26 -5.63 2.60 11.28
C VAL A 26 -4.45 1.65 11.11
N THR A 27 -4.62 0.37 11.42
CA THR A 27 -3.56 -0.63 11.31
C THR A 27 -3.25 -0.90 9.84
N GLY A 28 -4.29 -1.11 9.02
CA GLY A 28 -4.17 -1.27 7.58
C GLY A 28 -3.51 -0.08 6.91
N ALA A 29 -3.94 1.14 7.26
CA ALA A 29 -3.37 2.35 6.69
C ALA A 29 -1.87 2.51 7.01
N ARG A 30 -1.47 2.15 8.23
CA ARG A 30 -0.08 2.17 8.69
C ARG A 30 0.79 1.13 7.95
N ILE A 31 0.27 -0.09 7.79
CA ILE A 31 0.96 -1.15 7.05
C ILE A 31 1.08 -0.78 5.57
N PHE A 32 0.00 -0.32 4.96
CA PHE A 32 -0.01 0.20 3.59
C PHE A 32 1.04 1.30 3.40
N ALA A 33 1.09 2.29 4.30
CA ALA A 33 2.07 3.36 4.22
C ALA A 33 3.50 2.81 4.25
N ALA A 34 3.82 1.90 5.17
CA ALA A 34 5.13 1.26 5.23
C ALA A 34 5.50 0.54 3.91
N GLY A 35 4.55 -0.23 3.35
CA GLY A 35 4.72 -0.89 2.04
C GLY A 35 4.94 0.11 0.90
N TYR A 36 4.15 1.18 0.86
CA TYR A 36 4.26 2.23 -0.16
C TYR A 36 5.62 2.93 -0.13
N PHE A 37 6.13 3.29 1.05
CA PHE A 37 7.45 3.92 1.17
C PHE A 37 8.58 2.97 0.77
N ARG A 38 8.44 1.67 1.05
CA ARG A 38 9.41 0.66 0.62
C ARG A 38 9.41 0.48 -0.90
N HIS A 39 8.24 0.32 -1.51
CA HIS A 39 8.14 0.21 -2.97
C HIS A 39 8.61 1.49 -3.68
N GLY A 40 8.41 2.65 -3.05
CA GLY A 40 8.96 3.91 -3.52
C GLY A 40 10.48 4.04 -3.44
N HIS A 41 11.14 3.29 -2.56
CA HIS A 41 12.60 3.17 -2.48
C HIS A 41 13.17 2.45 -3.70
N GLU A 42 12.57 1.31 -4.04
CA GLU A 42 13.03 0.42 -5.10
C GLU A 42 12.98 1.08 -6.48
N THR A 43 12.15 2.12 -6.67
CA THR A 43 11.79 2.63 -8.00
C THR A 43 12.33 4.00 -8.40
N ASP A 44 12.71 4.91 -7.47
CA ASP A 44 13.15 6.28 -7.90
C ASP A 44 13.92 7.11 -6.84
N THR A 45 14.08 6.63 -5.61
CA THR A 45 14.74 7.42 -4.53
C THR A 45 15.68 6.53 -3.73
N GLN A 46 17.00 6.75 -3.82
CA GLN A 46 17.94 6.15 -2.88
C GLN A 46 17.64 6.70 -1.48
N PHE A 47 16.81 6.02 -0.69
CA PHE A 47 16.78 6.37 0.73
C PHE A 47 18.09 5.91 1.37
N PRO A 48 18.64 6.67 2.31
CA PRO A 48 19.72 6.19 3.15
C PRO A 48 19.31 4.89 3.85
N ALA A 49 20.22 3.93 4.00
CA ALA A 49 19.95 2.68 4.73
C ALA A 49 19.37 2.92 6.14
N ALA A 50 19.75 4.04 6.78
CA ALA A 50 19.18 4.47 8.05
C ALA A 50 17.66 4.69 8.01
N ALA A 51 17.11 5.17 6.88
CA ALA A 51 15.67 5.36 6.71
C ALA A 51 14.91 4.04 6.59
N LEU A 52 15.51 3.03 5.96
CA LEU A 52 14.92 1.67 5.88
C LEU A 52 14.83 1.02 7.27
N ALA A 53 15.84 1.20 8.12
CA ALA A 53 15.81 0.70 9.50
C ALA A 53 14.66 1.32 10.32
N TRP A 54 14.38 2.62 10.12
CA TRP A 54 13.22 3.25 10.75
C TRP A 54 11.91 2.69 10.21
N LEU A 55 11.80 2.53 8.90
CA LEU A 55 10.64 1.90 8.25
C LEU A 55 10.35 0.50 8.80
N ASP A 56 11.39 -0.31 9.03
CA ASP A 56 11.25 -1.62 9.66
C ASP A 56 10.66 -1.53 11.08
N GLU A 57 11.10 -0.57 11.89
CA GLU A 57 10.58 -0.39 13.24
C GLU A 57 9.12 0.10 13.22
N TYR A 58 8.76 1.01 12.31
CA TYR A 58 7.38 1.47 12.10
C TYR A 58 6.45 0.33 11.64
N GLU A 59 6.87 -0.43 10.62
CA GLU A 59 6.13 -1.58 10.10
C GLU A 59 5.91 -2.64 11.19
N ARG A 60 6.96 -2.96 11.96
CA ARG A 60 6.88 -3.92 13.07
C ARG A 60 5.87 -3.50 14.13
N LEU A 61 5.87 -2.22 14.54
CA LEU A 61 4.90 -1.73 15.52
C LEU A 61 3.46 -1.75 14.97
N ALA A 62 3.28 -1.49 13.67
CA ALA A 62 1.99 -1.57 13.01
C ALA A 62 1.46 -3.01 13.04
N LEU A 63 2.28 -3.97 12.61
CA LEU A 63 1.93 -5.41 12.62
C LEU A 63 1.63 -5.93 14.03
N GLN A 64 2.35 -5.46 15.04
CA GLN A 64 2.12 -5.84 16.44
C GLN A 64 0.92 -5.15 17.09
N ARG A 65 0.21 -4.27 16.37
CA ARG A 65 -0.86 -3.41 16.92
C ARG A 65 -0.39 -2.71 18.21
N ALA A 66 0.84 -2.22 18.20
CA ALA A 66 1.48 -1.70 19.39
C ALA A 66 0.68 -0.54 20.00
N LYS A 67 0.66 -0.47 21.33
CA LYS A 67 0.01 0.61 22.07
C LYS A 67 0.81 1.91 22.01
N GLU A 68 0.15 3.02 22.32
CA GLU A 68 0.70 4.38 22.23
C GLU A 68 2.10 4.59 22.84
N PRO A 69 2.45 4.03 24.02
CA PRO A 69 3.78 4.23 24.58
C PRO A 69 4.92 3.74 23.68
N ALA A 70 4.68 2.70 22.87
CA ALA A 70 5.68 2.18 21.93
C ALA A 70 5.90 3.12 20.73
N TRP A 71 4.80 3.68 20.20
CA TRP A 71 4.84 4.66 19.11
C TRP A 71 5.54 5.96 19.54
N GLU A 72 5.24 6.44 20.74
CA GLU A 72 5.85 7.64 21.29
C GLU A 72 7.36 7.46 21.51
N LYS A 73 7.78 6.30 22.01
CA LYS A 73 9.21 5.96 22.16
C LYS A 73 9.94 5.91 20.81
N LEU A 74 9.32 5.33 19.79
CA LEU A 74 9.87 5.32 18.42
C LEU A 74 10.01 6.75 17.89
N ARG A 75 8.99 7.58 18.09
CA ARG A 75 8.98 8.98 17.66
C ARG A 75 10.11 9.80 18.27
N GLN A 76 10.34 9.66 19.58
CA GLN A 76 11.41 10.39 20.28
C GLN A 76 12.81 10.04 19.78
N ARG A 77 12.98 8.79 19.30
CA ARG A 77 14.25 8.30 18.75
C ARG A 77 14.43 8.64 17.27
N THR A 78 13.34 8.85 16.53
CA THR A 78 13.38 9.13 15.08
C THR A 78 13.98 10.52 14.84
N PRO A 79 15.15 10.63 14.18
CA PRO A 79 15.85 11.89 14.01
C PRO A 79 15.03 12.90 13.20
N ARG A 80 14.87 14.10 13.73
CA ARG A 80 14.27 15.19 12.97
C ARG A 80 15.24 15.63 11.86
N GLY A 81 14.91 15.32 10.61
CA GLY A 81 15.51 15.94 9.43
C GLY A 81 16.38 15.05 8.54
N GLN A 82 16.50 13.74 8.83
CA GLN A 82 17.33 12.84 8.00
C GLN A 82 16.78 12.62 6.59
N THR A 83 15.47 12.47 6.42
CA THR A 83 14.79 12.55 5.11
C THR A 83 13.39 13.12 5.30
N TYR A 84 12.93 13.93 4.36
CA TYR A 84 11.55 14.43 4.34
C TYR A 84 10.54 13.28 4.45
N GLN A 85 10.83 12.15 3.80
CA GLN A 85 9.99 10.96 3.81
C GLN A 85 9.90 10.25 5.18
N VAL A 86 10.99 10.13 5.95
CA VAL A 86 10.95 9.59 7.34
C VAL A 86 10.20 10.53 8.28
N HIS A 87 10.32 11.85 8.07
CA HIS A 87 9.55 12.84 8.81
C HIS A 87 8.05 12.78 8.50
N VAL A 88 7.74 12.63 7.20
CA VAL A 88 6.40 12.41 6.67
C VAL A 88 5.87 11.15 7.32
N LEU A 89 6.50 9.97 7.18
CA LEU A 89 6.21 8.72 7.90
C LEU A 89 5.91 8.98 9.39
N ALA A 90 6.85 9.53 10.15
CA ALA A 90 6.68 9.82 11.57
C ALA A 90 5.46 10.71 11.88
N ALA A 91 5.06 11.59 10.95
CA ALA A 91 3.83 12.37 11.04
C ALA A 91 2.56 11.57 10.73
N TYR A 92 2.60 10.55 9.84
CA TYR A 92 1.47 9.63 9.60
C TYR A 92 1.18 8.72 10.79
N PHE A 93 2.20 8.41 11.61
CA PHE A 93 2.08 7.52 12.77
C PHE A 93 1.73 8.25 14.09
N ARG A 94 1.21 9.49 14.06
CA ARG A 94 0.83 10.21 15.31
C ARG A 94 -0.37 9.58 16.05
N PRO A 95 -0.45 9.71 17.39
CA PRO A 95 -1.58 9.24 18.20
C PRO A 95 -2.87 10.07 18.03
N GLU A 96 -4.01 9.40 18.12
CA GLU A 96 -5.40 9.85 18.37
C GLU A 96 -6.04 10.85 17.38
N SER A 97 -5.30 11.79 16.79
CA SER A 97 -5.81 12.75 15.79
C SER A 97 -5.77 12.25 14.35
N THR A 98 -5.11 11.11 14.09
CA THR A 98 -4.89 10.56 12.74
C THR A 98 -5.93 9.51 12.34
N ALA A 99 -6.60 8.80 13.24
CA ALA A 99 -7.79 8.03 12.86
C ALA A 99 -8.83 8.94 12.15
N VAL A 100 -8.91 10.20 12.59
CA VAL A 100 -9.77 11.24 12.01
C VAL A 100 -9.19 11.86 10.72
N ASN A 101 -7.88 11.71 10.46
CA ASN A 101 -7.19 12.37 9.35
C ASN A 101 -6.51 11.46 8.32
N LEU A 102 -6.51 10.13 8.49
CA LEU A 102 -5.95 9.17 7.54
C LEU A 102 -6.49 9.34 6.10
N PRO A 103 -7.80 9.57 5.91
CA PRO A 103 -8.35 9.87 4.58
C PRO A 103 -7.80 11.16 3.96
N TYR A 104 -7.35 12.13 4.76
CA TYR A 104 -6.79 13.39 4.29
C TYR A 104 -5.27 13.36 4.13
N THR A 105 -4.57 12.54 4.92
CA THR A 105 -3.11 12.47 4.90
C THR A 105 -2.60 11.57 3.79
N LEU A 106 -3.16 10.36 3.61
CA LEU A 106 -2.70 9.41 2.58
C LEU A 106 -2.71 10.02 1.16
N PRO A 107 -3.73 10.80 0.72
CA PRO A 107 -3.70 11.48 -0.56
C PRO A 107 -2.45 12.34 -0.80
N THR A 108 -1.92 12.97 0.26
CA THR A 108 -0.74 13.85 0.13
C THR A 108 0.54 13.08 -0.19
N LEU A 109 0.63 11.79 0.19
CA LEU A 109 1.73 10.89 -0.21
C LEU A 109 1.78 10.69 -1.73
N PHE A 110 0.61 10.52 -2.33
CA PHE A 110 0.48 10.25 -3.76
C PHE A 110 0.65 11.53 -4.55
N GLN A 111 0.02 12.62 -4.12
CA GLN A 111 0.13 13.94 -4.76
C GLN A 111 1.58 14.41 -4.83
N GLY A 112 2.34 14.29 -3.74
CA GLY A 112 3.76 14.68 -3.72
C GLY A 112 4.60 13.93 -4.76
N ARG A 113 4.45 12.60 -4.83
CA ARG A 113 5.16 11.74 -5.80
C ARG A 113 4.72 12.05 -7.23
N GLY A 114 3.42 12.13 -7.48
CA GLY A 114 2.86 12.44 -8.80
C GLY A 114 3.33 13.81 -9.31
N LEU A 115 3.27 14.86 -8.48
CA LEU A 115 3.72 16.20 -8.84
C LEU A 115 5.23 16.24 -9.10
N ALA A 116 6.04 15.56 -8.29
CA ALA A 116 7.48 15.51 -8.49
C ALA A 116 7.84 14.82 -9.82
N ALA A 117 7.23 13.67 -10.11
CA ALA A 117 7.44 12.94 -11.35
C ALA A 117 6.97 13.73 -12.59
N ALA A 118 5.79 14.34 -12.51
CA ALA A 118 5.27 15.17 -13.60
C ALA A 118 6.19 16.37 -13.88
N ARG A 119 6.61 17.10 -12.84
CA ARG A 119 7.56 18.21 -12.97
C ARG A 119 8.90 17.78 -13.56
N LYS A 120 9.43 16.61 -13.15
CA LYS A 120 10.66 16.03 -13.71
C LYS A 120 10.50 15.70 -15.20
N ALA A 121 9.34 15.19 -15.61
CA ALA A 121 9.09 14.75 -16.99
C ALA A 121 8.77 15.91 -17.96
N THR A 122 8.16 17.01 -17.47
CA THR A 122 7.67 18.10 -18.34
C THR A 122 8.36 19.44 -18.14
N GLY A 123 9.06 19.65 -17.02
CA GLY A 123 9.51 20.98 -16.62
C GLY A 123 8.34 21.94 -16.31
N PRO A 124 8.60 23.26 -16.19
CA PRO A 124 7.55 24.25 -15.97
C PRO A 124 6.59 24.34 -17.17
N PRO A 125 5.33 24.77 -16.96
CA PRO A 125 4.39 24.99 -18.06
C PRO A 125 4.86 26.14 -18.98
N PRO A 126 4.62 26.05 -20.29
CA PRO A 126 4.74 27.19 -21.20
C PRO A 126 3.85 28.36 -20.76
N ALA A 127 4.26 29.60 -21.04
CA ALA A 127 3.57 30.80 -20.60
C ALA A 127 2.14 30.95 -21.17
N ASP A 128 1.88 30.33 -22.31
CA ASP A 128 0.63 30.39 -23.08
C ASP A 128 -0.11 29.04 -23.14
N VAL A 129 0.20 28.11 -22.23
CA VAL A 129 -0.38 26.77 -22.23
C VAL A 129 -1.92 26.82 -22.17
N GLN A 130 -2.56 26.19 -23.15
CA GLN A 130 -4.02 26.09 -23.23
C GLN A 130 -4.50 24.70 -22.78
N PRO A 131 -5.76 24.56 -22.29
CA PRO A 131 -6.36 23.25 -22.07
C PRO A 131 -6.22 22.34 -23.31
N GLY A 132 -5.82 21.08 -23.10
CA GLY A 132 -5.62 20.11 -24.18
C GLY A 132 -4.22 20.13 -24.82
N HIS A 133 -3.36 21.10 -24.48
CA HIS A 133 -1.97 21.14 -24.93
C HIS A 133 -1.19 19.87 -24.55
N GLU A 134 -0.25 19.44 -25.39
CA GLU A 134 0.55 18.21 -25.19
C GLU A 134 1.27 18.20 -23.83
N TRP A 135 1.70 19.37 -23.36
CA TRP A 135 2.27 19.53 -22.02
C TRP A 135 1.33 18.98 -20.91
N HIS A 136 0.02 19.28 -20.96
CA HIS A 136 -0.93 18.75 -19.99
C HIS A 136 -1.05 17.23 -20.08
N GLN A 137 -1.05 16.68 -21.30
CA GLN A 137 -1.16 15.24 -21.52
C GLN A 137 0.07 14.52 -20.95
N ARG A 138 1.28 15.02 -21.23
CA ARG A 138 2.53 14.49 -20.68
C ARG A 138 2.59 14.64 -19.16
N PHE A 139 2.13 15.77 -18.64
CA PHE A 139 2.09 16.02 -17.19
C PHE A 139 1.17 15.01 -16.50
N GLN A 140 -0.04 14.84 -17.02
CA GLN A 140 -1.02 13.88 -16.49
C GLN A 140 -0.52 12.44 -16.61
N ALA A 141 0.04 12.05 -17.76
CA ALA A 141 0.59 10.71 -17.96
C ALA A 141 1.70 10.40 -16.96
N ALA A 142 2.66 11.32 -16.77
CA ALA A 142 3.73 11.17 -15.79
C ALA A 142 3.21 11.15 -14.34
N TYR A 143 2.24 12.00 -14.01
CA TYR A 143 1.60 12.03 -12.70
C TYR A 143 0.92 10.69 -12.37
N PHE A 144 0.05 10.20 -13.26
CA PHE A 144 -0.70 8.95 -13.04
C PHE A 144 0.19 7.72 -13.07
N ALA A 145 1.21 7.69 -13.94
CA ALA A 145 2.19 6.62 -13.93
C ALA A 145 2.93 6.52 -12.58
N ALA A 146 3.29 7.66 -11.99
CA ALA A 146 4.02 7.69 -10.73
C ALA A 146 3.21 7.26 -9.50
N ILE A 147 1.88 7.41 -9.53
CA ILE A 147 1.00 7.06 -8.41
C ILE A 147 0.27 5.72 -8.60
N ARG A 148 0.30 5.13 -9.79
CA ARG A 148 -0.30 3.82 -10.08
C ARG A 148 0.14 2.71 -9.11
N PRO A 149 1.43 2.59 -8.73
CA PRO A 149 1.84 1.57 -7.75
C PRO A 149 1.17 1.72 -6.38
N ALA A 150 0.77 2.95 -6.00
CA ALA A 150 -0.01 3.15 -4.77
C ALA A 150 -1.40 2.52 -4.88
N ALA A 151 -2.03 2.58 -6.06
CA ALA A 151 -3.34 1.98 -6.30
C ALA A 151 -3.26 0.45 -6.25
N GLU A 152 -2.20 -0.15 -6.82
CA GLU A 152 -1.91 -1.58 -6.72
C GLU A 152 -1.69 -2.01 -5.27
N LEU A 153 -0.84 -1.29 -4.53
CA LEU A 153 -0.61 -1.56 -3.11
C LEU A 153 -1.85 -1.38 -2.24
N LEU A 154 -2.76 -0.44 -2.57
CA LEU A 154 -4.04 -0.32 -1.86
C LEU A 154 -4.90 -1.57 -2.07
N ARG A 155 -4.98 -2.09 -3.30
CA ARG A 155 -5.68 -3.36 -3.57
C ARG A 155 -5.00 -4.58 -2.97
N CYS A 156 -3.69 -4.52 -2.79
CA CYS A 156 -2.96 -5.54 -2.04
C CYS A 156 -3.27 -5.44 -0.54
N ALA A 157 -3.25 -4.24 0.04
CA ALA A 157 -3.42 -4.05 1.48
C ALA A 157 -4.87 -4.20 1.97
N PHE A 158 -5.82 -3.96 1.07
CA PHE A 158 -7.25 -3.98 1.36
C PHE A 158 -7.97 -4.78 0.28
N ARG A 159 -8.84 -5.71 0.73
CA ARG A 159 -9.78 -6.40 -0.15
C ARG A 159 -10.75 -5.40 -0.76
N ASN A 160 -11.34 -5.74 -1.91
CA ASN A 160 -12.46 -4.99 -2.45
C ASN A 160 -13.57 -4.85 -1.39
N PRO A 161 -13.87 -3.63 -0.91
CA PRO A 161 -14.85 -3.40 0.16
C PRO A 161 -16.30 -3.68 -0.29
N HIS A 162 -16.51 -3.84 -1.59
CA HIS A 162 -17.82 -4.09 -2.21
C HIS A 162 -18.00 -5.54 -2.68
N CYS A 163 -17.03 -6.42 -2.40
CA CYS A 163 -17.14 -7.87 -2.61
C CYS A 163 -17.00 -8.58 -1.26
N ASP A 164 -18.06 -9.28 -0.83
CA ASP A 164 -18.01 -10.08 0.37
C ASP A 164 -17.49 -11.49 0.04
N VAL A 165 -16.19 -11.68 0.23
CA VAL A 165 -15.54 -12.98 0.09
C VAL A 165 -15.25 -13.50 1.49
N PRO A 166 -15.97 -14.53 1.97
CA PRO A 166 -15.64 -15.17 3.24
C PRO A 166 -14.36 -15.99 3.07
N PHE A 167 -13.42 -15.84 4.00
CA PHE A 167 -12.29 -16.76 4.10
C PHE A 167 -12.75 -18.07 4.76
N GLU A 168 -12.46 -19.20 4.13
CA GLU A 168 -12.75 -20.51 4.72
C GLU A 168 -11.52 -21.08 5.43
N ASP A 169 -11.67 -21.54 6.67
CA ASP A 169 -10.55 -22.08 7.45
C ASP A 169 -9.83 -23.26 6.78
N ARG A 170 -10.54 -24.03 5.93
CA ARG A 170 -9.94 -25.12 5.15
C ARG A 170 -8.85 -24.65 4.19
N TRP A 171 -8.86 -23.38 3.76
CA TRP A 171 -7.83 -22.82 2.89
C TRP A 171 -6.49 -22.61 3.61
N ARG A 172 -6.48 -22.61 4.95
CA ARG A 172 -5.28 -22.46 5.77
C ARG A 172 -4.57 -23.80 5.99
N THR A 173 -4.17 -24.45 4.89
CA THR A 173 -3.35 -25.67 4.95
C THR A 173 -1.93 -25.35 5.43
N GLU A 174 -1.20 -26.38 5.89
CA GLU A 174 0.22 -26.21 6.28
C GLU A 174 1.06 -25.66 5.13
N THR A 175 0.81 -26.11 3.90
CA THR A 175 1.48 -25.62 2.68
C THR A 175 1.18 -24.14 2.44
N ALA A 176 -0.09 -23.73 2.46
CA ALA A 176 -0.47 -22.34 2.26
C ALA A 176 0.13 -21.43 3.35
N ALA A 177 0.04 -21.85 4.62
CA ALA A 177 0.61 -21.13 5.74
C ALA A 177 2.14 -21.03 5.67
N GLY A 178 2.82 -22.09 5.25
CA GLY A 178 4.27 -22.11 5.05
C GLY A 178 4.72 -21.11 3.98
N LEU A 179 4.09 -21.15 2.80
CA LEU A 179 4.37 -20.20 1.71
C LEU A 179 4.13 -18.75 2.16
N ALA A 180 2.98 -18.49 2.75
CA ALA A 180 2.61 -17.16 3.24
C ALA A 180 3.61 -16.66 4.29
N ARG A 181 4.06 -17.52 5.23
CA ARG A 181 5.03 -17.15 6.26
C ARG A 181 6.39 -16.81 5.66
N THR A 182 6.89 -17.63 4.73
CA THR A 182 8.15 -17.38 4.04
C THR A 182 8.14 -16.03 3.33
N MET A 183 7.08 -15.76 2.55
CA MET A 183 6.95 -14.48 1.86
C MET A 183 6.86 -13.30 2.83
N PHE A 184 6.05 -13.45 3.88
CA PHE A 184 5.88 -12.43 4.90
C PHE A 184 7.21 -12.11 5.61
N ASP A 185 7.95 -13.11 6.05
CA ASP A 185 9.19 -12.93 6.82
C ASP A 185 10.30 -12.35 5.93
N ALA A 186 10.46 -12.87 4.71
CA ALA A 186 11.47 -12.41 3.75
C ALA A 186 11.11 -11.08 3.07
N ARG A 187 9.83 -10.69 3.08
CA ARG A 187 9.26 -9.61 2.25
C ARG A 187 9.43 -9.83 0.74
N ASP A 188 9.49 -11.09 0.34
CA ASP A 188 9.58 -11.52 -1.05
C ASP A 188 8.26 -12.23 -1.40
N PHE A 189 7.46 -11.60 -2.25
CA PHE A 189 6.13 -12.08 -2.63
C PHE A 189 6.13 -12.73 -4.02
N SER A 190 7.30 -13.10 -4.55
CA SER A 190 7.40 -13.84 -5.83
C SER A 190 6.66 -15.18 -5.81
N GLY A 191 6.42 -15.75 -4.62
CA GLY A 191 5.66 -16.99 -4.43
C GLY A 191 4.13 -16.86 -4.47
N MET A 192 3.57 -15.67 -4.73
CA MET A 192 2.11 -15.46 -4.73
C MET A 192 1.36 -16.36 -5.73
N PRO A 193 1.83 -16.60 -6.96
CA PRO A 193 1.17 -17.56 -7.87
C PRO A 193 1.13 -18.99 -7.30
N ILE A 194 2.19 -19.43 -6.62
CA ILE A 194 2.26 -20.75 -5.97
C ILE A 194 1.28 -20.82 -4.79
N LEU A 195 1.13 -19.71 -4.05
CA LEU A 195 0.10 -19.61 -3.02
C LEU A 195 -1.31 -19.74 -3.62
N ALA A 196 -1.56 -19.17 -4.80
CA ALA A 196 -2.85 -19.34 -5.49
C ALA A 196 -3.17 -20.82 -5.73
N ASP A 197 -2.19 -21.57 -6.23
CA ASP A 197 -2.35 -23.00 -6.51
C ASP A 197 -2.57 -23.80 -5.21
N ALA A 198 -1.81 -23.49 -4.15
CA ALA A 198 -2.01 -24.13 -2.85
C ALA A 198 -3.39 -23.83 -2.22
N LEU A 199 -3.93 -22.62 -2.42
CA LEU A 199 -5.28 -22.26 -2.00
C LEU A 199 -6.33 -23.00 -2.84
N GLN A 200 -6.11 -23.13 -4.14
CA GLN A 200 -6.98 -23.86 -5.05
C GLN A 200 -7.01 -25.36 -4.70
N ASP A 201 -5.87 -25.98 -4.41
CA ASP A 201 -5.76 -27.37 -3.94
C ASP A 201 -6.49 -27.59 -2.60
N ALA A 202 -6.56 -26.56 -1.76
CA ALA A 202 -7.34 -26.55 -0.51
C ALA A 202 -8.86 -26.34 -0.75
N GLY A 203 -9.28 -26.21 -2.01
CA GLY A 203 -10.67 -26.04 -2.43
C GLY A 203 -11.14 -24.58 -2.45
N CYS A 204 -10.24 -23.60 -2.57
CA CYS A 204 -10.61 -22.22 -2.89
C CYS A 204 -10.99 -22.10 -4.38
N GLU A 205 -12.24 -21.78 -4.64
CA GLU A 205 -12.77 -21.51 -6.00
C GLU A 205 -13.10 -20.02 -6.18
N ASN A 206 -12.68 -19.16 -5.25
CA ASN A 206 -12.99 -17.74 -5.32
C ASN A 206 -12.05 -17.01 -6.29
N ASP A 207 -12.62 -16.54 -7.40
CA ASP A 207 -11.86 -15.84 -8.45
C ASP A 207 -11.13 -14.59 -7.95
N ASP A 208 -11.70 -13.81 -7.02
CA ASP A 208 -11.03 -12.60 -6.50
C ASP A 208 -9.74 -12.95 -5.74
N VAL A 209 -9.77 -14.02 -4.92
CA VAL A 209 -8.59 -14.53 -4.19
C VAL A 209 -7.54 -15.04 -5.17
N LEU A 210 -7.94 -15.93 -6.08
CA LEU A 210 -7.01 -16.57 -7.01
C LEU A 210 -6.42 -15.57 -8.00
N ASN A 211 -7.24 -14.66 -8.54
CA ASN A 211 -6.78 -13.61 -9.45
C ASN A 211 -5.89 -12.61 -8.73
N HIS A 212 -6.14 -12.25 -7.47
CA HIS A 212 -5.24 -11.39 -6.71
C HIS A 212 -3.85 -12.01 -6.57
N CYS A 213 -3.77 -13.30 -6.23
CA CYS A 213 -2.49 -14.01 -6.10
C CYS A 213 -1.74 -14.20 -7.41
N ARG A 214 -2.47 -14.28 -8.53
CA ARG A 214 -1.91 -14.48 -9.88
C ARG A 214 -1.64 -13.16 -10.60
N ALA A 215 -2.14 -12.04 -10.09
CA ALA A 215 -1.95 -10.74 -10.70
C ALA A 215 -0.49 -10.32 -10.62
N ASP A 216 0.04 -9.80 -11.72
CA ASP A 216 1.36 -9.18 -11.77
C ASP A 216 1.28 -7.78 -11.15
N THR A 217 1.10 -7.74 -9.82
CA THR A 217 0.98 -6.50 -9.04
C THR A 217 1.91 -6.53 -7.85
N ALA A 218 2.31 -5.35 -7.38
CA ALA A 218 3.16 -5.25 -6.20
C ALA A 218 2.42 -5.79 -4.96
N HIS A 219 3.02 -6.79 -4.32
CA HIS A 219 2.60 -7.28 -3.01
C HIS A 219 3.56 -6.80 -1.91
N ALA A 220 3.01 -6.62 -0.71
CA ALA A 220 3.76 -6.21 0.47
C ALA A 220 3.19 -6.88 1.72
N ARG A 221 3.89 -6.73 2.86
CA ARG A 221 3.29 -7.07 4.15
C ARG A 221 2.00 -6.28 4.32
N GLY A 222 0.96 -6.94 4.82
CA GLY A 222 -0.40 -6.39 4.78
C GLY A 222 -1.22 -6.87 3.58
N CYS A 223 -0.65 -7.66 2.66
CA CYS A 223 -1.42 -8.34 1.61
C CYS A 223 -2.59 -9.09 2.25
N TRP A 224 -3.82 -8.75 1.85
CA TRP A 224 -5.02 -9.26 2.52
C TRP A 224 -5.14 -10.78 2.43
N VAL A 225 -4.71 -11.42 1.33
CA VAL A 225 -4.69 -12.90 1.23
C VAL A 225 -3.66 -13.52 2.18
N VAL A 226 -2.44 -12.97 2.21
CA VAL A 226 -1.37 -13.47 3.08
C VAL A 226 -1.75 -13.27 4.56
N ASP A 227 -2.27 -12.11 4.90
CA ASP A 227 -2.72 -11.78 6.26
C ASP A 227 -3.87 -12.69 6.70
N TRP A 228 -4.78 -13.07 5.80
CA TRP A 228 -5.83 -14.06 6.08
C TRP A 228 -5.29 -15.45 6.36
N VAL A 229 -4.41 -15.94 5.49
CA VAL A 229 -3.75 -17.24 5.66
C VAL A 229 -2.98 -17.27 6.98
N LEU A 230 -2.26 -16.20 7.31
CA LEU A 230 -1.47 -16.10 8.54
C LEU A 230 -2.25 -15.63 9.78
N ASN A 231 -3.55 -15.39 9.64
CA ASN A 231 -4.42 -14.85 10.68
C ASN A 231 -3.87 -13.56 11.34
N GLN A 232 -3.29 -12.66 10.55
CA GLN A 232 -2.71 -11.40 10.99
C GLN A 232 -3.76 -10.28 11.05
N ARG A 233 -4.63 -10.20 10.04
CA ARG A 233 -5.74 -9.23 9.94
C ARG A 233 -6.97 -9.95 9.40
N GLN A 234 -8.05 -9.93 10.19
CA GLN A 234 -9.39 -10.37 9.81
C GLN A 234 -10.29 -9.14 9.72
#